data_AF-A0A4Q0PLU2-F1
#
_entry.id   AF-A0A4Q0PLU2-F1
#
_cell.length_a   1.000
_cell.length_b   1.000
_cell.length_c   1.000
_cell.angle_alpha   90.00
_cell.angle_beta   90.00
_cell.angle_gamma   90.00
#
_symmetry.space_group_name_H-M   'P 1'
#
loop_
_entity.id
_entity.type
_entity.pdbx_description
1 polymer ?
#
loop_
_entity_poly.entity_id
_entity_poly.type
_entity_poly.pdbx_seq_one_letter_code
_entity_poly.pdbx_strand_id
1 'polypeptide(L)'
;MREPSQNEQQTDSKQLAPGEESAFNTSEIIEKLQGTWKEVQYPYRRITFVKKQVKFVEEGTQVKPDFEPFEIAQNCTYDNSNIKNVTSEQPILNLPHSERCEQLSVSQDSLMLSGYSLHTQQTYVIKYLKID
;
A
#
# COMPACT_ATOMS: atom_id res chain seq x y z
N MET A 1 8.59 56.56 -17.12
CA MET A 1 9.18 55.24 -17.38
C MET A 1 9.27 54.48 -16.07
N ARG A 2 8.79 53.23 -16.08
CA ARG A 2 8.83 52.15 -15.07
C ARG A 2 7.87 52.19 -13.86
N GLU A 3 6.90 51.29 -13.99
CA GLU A 3 6.01 50.63 -13.03
C GLU A 3 6.74 49.70 -12.02
N PRO A 4 6.03 49.11 -11.03
CA PRO A 4 6.54 48.69 -9.71
C PRO A 4 6.96 47.21 -9.63
N SER A 5 7.57 46.79 -8.50
CA SER A 5 7.77 45.36 -8.19
C SER A 5 7.00 44.95 -6.93
N GLN A 6 6.10 44.00 -7.14
CA GLN A 6 5.38 43.20 -6.15
C GLN A 6 6.26 42.07 -5.58
N ASN A 7 5.63 41.28 -4.72
CA ASN A 7 5.85 39.85 -4.40
C ASN A 7 6.62 39.50 -3.14
N GLU A 8 6.17 38.58 -2.29
CA GLU A 8 4.87 37.92 -2.06
C GLU A 8 5.08 37.07 -0.80
N GLN A 9 4.14 37.10 0.14
CA GLN A 9 4.03 36.07 1.18
C GLN A 9 3.47 34.80 0.52
N GLN A 10 4.14 33.66 0.63
CA GLN A 10 3.43 32.38 0.55
C GLN A 10 4.19 31.25 1.27
N THR A 11 3.66 30.94 2.45
CA THR A 11 3.73 29.64 3.12
C THR A 11 3.35 28.51 2.16
N ASP A 12 4.27 27.59 1.89
CA ASP A 12 3.93 26.30 1.26
C ASP A 12 3.79 25.24 2.36
N SER A 13 2.74 25.39 3.16
CA SER A 13 2.15 24.24 3.82
C SER A 13 1.36 23.54 2.74
N LYS A 14 1.89 22.42 2.22
CA LYS A 14 1.22 21.58 1.24
C LYS A 14 -0.03 20.97 1.88
N GLN A 15 -1.08 21.78 1.95
CA GLN A 15 -2.39 21.45 2.44
C GLN A 15 -3.02 20.60 1.35
N LEU A 16 -3.15 19.29 1.61
CA LEU A 16 -3.96 18.43 0.75
C LEU A 16 -5.35 19.06 0.62
N ALA A 17 -5.77 19.30 -0.62
CA ALA A 17 -7.06 19.87 -0.92
C ALA A 17 -8.16 19.00 -0.28
N PRO A 18 -9.14 19.61 0.42
CA PRO A 18 -10.25 18.85 0.98
C PRO A 18 -11.21 18.49 -0.17
N GLY A 19 -11.24 17.22 -0.56
CA GLY A 19 -12.30 16.68 -1.42
C GLY A 19 -11.91 15.85 -2.64
N GLU A 20 -10.71 15.27 -2.72
CA GLU A 20 -10.57 14.07 -3.57
C GLU A 20 -11.29 12.92 -2.86
N GLU A 21 -12.54 12.66 -3.25
CA GLU A 21 -13.22 11.41 -2.89
C GLU A 21 -12.32 10.25 -3.36
N SER A 22 -11.88 9.42 -2.41
CA SER A 22 -11.12 8.24 -2.78
C SER A 22 -12.00 7.37 -3.67
N ALA A 23 -11.46 6.92 -4.82
CA ALA A 23 -12.19 6.08 -5.78
C ALA A 23 -12.67 4.73 -5.20
N PHE A 24 -12.26 4.43 -3.96
CA PHE A 24 -12.60 3.25 -3.21
C PHE A 24 -12.92 3.59 -1.75
N ASN A 25 -13.71 2.74 -1.09
CA ASN A 25 -14.01 2.87 0.32
C ASN A 25 -12.91 2.19 1.17
N THR A 26 -12.04 3.02 1.78
CA THR A 26 -10.95 2.53 2.63
C THR A 26 -11.42 1.67 3.80
N SER A 27 -12.54 2.02 4.43
CA SER A 27 -13.08 1.26 5.57
C SER A 27 -13.53 -0.14 5.14
N GLU A 28 -14.20 -0.25 3.99
CA GLU A 28 -14.63 -1.53 3.42
C GLU A 28 -13.43 -2.41 3.06
N ILE A 29 -12.37 -1.83 2.49
CA ILE A 29 -11.13 -2.56 2.18
C ILE A 29 -10.49 -3.11 3.46
N ILE A 30 -10.37 -2.26 4.50
CA ILE A 30 -9.79 -2.68 5.78
C ILE A 30 -10.61 -3.81 6.41
N GLU A 31 -11.94 -3.74 6.33
CA GLU A 31 -12.83 -4.79 6.81
C GLU A 31 -12.60 -6.12 6.05
N LYS A 32 -12.53 -6.08 4.71
CA LYS A 32 -12.25 -7.25 3.88
C LYS A 32 -10.89 -7.87 4.19
N LEU A 33 -9.87 -7.05 4.44
CA LEU A 33 -8.51 -7.49 4.73
C LEU A 33 -8.38 -8.28 6.03
N GLN A 34 -9.28 -8.09 7.00
CA GLN A 34 -9.15 -8.70 8.33
C GLN A 34 -9.01 -10.23 8.24
N GLY A 35 -8.06 -10.77 9.00
CA GLY A 35 -7.76 -12.21 9.05
C GLY A 35 -6.36 -12.54 8.52
N THR A 36 -6.13 -13.82 8.33
CA THR A 36 -4.91 -14.47 7.89
C THR A 36 -5.10 -15.01 6.47
N TRP A 37 -4.09 -14.72 5.66
CA TRP A 37 -4.03 -15.04 4.25
C TRP A 37 -2.81 -15.91 4.00
N LYS A 38 -2.99 -17.02 3.31
CA LYS A 38 -1.91 -17.95 2.93
C LYS A 38 -1.54 -17.76 1.49
N GLU A 39 -0.25 -17.59 1.20
CA GLU A 39 0.21 -17.46 -0.17
C GLU A 39 0.01 -18.77 -0.96
N VAL A 40 -0.49 -18.66 -2.19
CA VAL A 40 -0.77 -19.83 -3.05
C VAL A 40 0.52 -20.45 -3.59
N GLN A 41 1.51 -19.63 -3.96
CA GLN A 41 2.74 -20.12 -4.58
C GLN A 41 3.76 -20.64 -3.54
N TYR A 42 3.79 -20.02 -2.36
CA TYR A 42 4.68 -20.38 -1.26
C TYR A 42 3.89 -20.60 0.03
N PRO A 43 3.37 -21.82 0.28
CA PRO A 43 2.39 -22.08 1.34
C PRO A 43 2.89 -21.83 2.77
N TYR A 44 4.18 -21.60 2.95
CA TYR A 44 4.80 -21.26 4.24
C TYR A 44 4.81 -19.74 4.51
N ARG A 45 4.39 -18.93 3.54
CA ARG A 45 4.20 -17.49 3.70
C ARG A 45 2.75 -17.17 4.07
N ARG A 46 2.59 -16.36 5.10
CA ARG A 46 1.29 -15.89 5.58
C ARG A 46 1.32 -14.39 5.83
N ILE A 47 0.18 -13.76 5.66
CA ILE A 47 -0.05 -12.36 6.06
C ILE A 47 -1.24 -12.31 6.98
N THR A 48 -1.12 -11.66 8.13
CA THR A 48 -2.23 -11.45 9.05
C THR A 48 -2.51 -9.96 9.18
N PHE A 49 -3.74 -9.54 8.91
CA PHE A 49 -4.22 -8.18 9.14
C PHE A 49 -5.14 -8.14 10.37
N VAL A 50 -4.85 -7.22 11.29
CA VAL A 50 -5.67 -6.95 12.47
C VAL A 50 -5.80 -5.44 12.64
N LYS A 51 -7.02 -4.92 12.54
CA LYS A 51 -7.31 -3.48 12.52
C LYS A 51 -6.50 -2.81 11.40
N LYS A 52 -5.59 -1.90 11.76
CA LYS A 52 -4.65 -1.20 10.85
C LYS A 52 -3.22 -1.70 10.99
N GLN A 53 -3.05 -2.94 11.42
CA GLN A 53 -1.75 -3.59 11.52
C GLN A 53 -1.69 -4.82 10.64
N VAL A 54 -0.50 -5.09 10.12
CA VAL A 54 -0.20 -6.23 9.27
C VAL A 54 1.03 -6.94 9.81
N LYS A 55 1.09 -8.26 9.66
CA LYS A 55 2.25 -9.07 10.00
C LYS A 55 2.53 -10.05 8.88
N PHE A 56 3.76 -10.05 8.39
CA PHE A 56 4.25 -11.00 7.39
C PHE A 56 4.99 -12.12 8.09
N VAL A 57 4.58 -13.36 7.87
CA VAL A 57 5.23 -14.54 8.45
C VAL A 57 5.81 -15.38 7.32
N GLU A 58 7.10 -15.69 7.42
CA GLU A 58 7.81 -16.56 6.49
C GLU A 58 8.65 -17.56 7.28
N GLU A 59 8.43 -18.85 7.04
CA GLU A 59 9.22 -19.92 7.66
C GLU A 59 10.69 -19.88 7.24
N GLY A 60 11.58 -20.24 8.16
CA GLY A 60 13.03 -20.29 7.89
C GLY A 60 13.74 -18.94 7.99
N THR A 61 13.03 -17.86 8.32
CA THR A 61 13.65 -16.56 8.60
C THR A 61 14.12 -16.48 10.06
N GLN A 62 15.28 -15.85 10.29
CA GLN A 62 15.80 -15.61 11.65
C GLN A 62 15.10 -14.43 12.34
N VAL A 63 14.46 -13.56 11.55
CA VAL A 63 13.74 -12.38 12.05
C VAL A 63 12.37 -12.82 12.56
N LYS A 64 12.06 -12.49 13.81
CA LYS A 64 10.72 -12.73 14.34
C LYS A 64 9.73 -11.76 13.68
N PRO A 65 8.60 -12.24 13.16
CA PRO A 65 7.62 -11.38 12.52
C PRO A 65 6.81 -10.62 13.56
N ASP A 66 6.87 -9.29 13.48
CA ASP A 66 6.10 -8.37 14.32
C ASP A 66 4.98 -7.71 13.51
N PHE A 67 3.97 -7.19 14.21
CA PHE A 67 2.95 -6.38 13.58
C PHE A 67 3.48 -4.97 13.30
N GLU A 68 3.24 -4.48 12.09
CA GLU A 68 3.56 -3.13 11.64
C GLU A 68 2.28 -2.41 11.18
N PRO A 69 2.21 -1.07 11.29
CA PRO A 69 1.09 -0.32 10.75
C PRO A 69 1.05 -0.43 9.23
N PHE A 70 -0.16 -0.37 8.66
CA PHE A 70 -0.35 -0.19 7.23
C PHE A 70 -1.37 0.93 6.95
N GLU A 71 -1.31 1.45 5.74
CA GLU A 71 -2.27 2.44 5.25
C GLU A 71 -2.81 2.03 3.87
N ILE A 72 -4.04 2.41 3.57
CA ILE A 72 -4.62 2.28 2.23
C ILE A 72 -4.69 3.69 1.63
N ALA A 73 -4.06 3.88 0.47
CA ALA A 73 -3.95 5.17 -0.19
C ALA A 73 -4.15 5.03 -1.71
N GLN A 74 -4.35 6.15 -2.39
CA GLN A 74 -4.41 6.19 -3.87
C GLN A 74 -3.02 6.28 -4.49
N ASN A 75 -2.01 6.63 -3.70
CA ASN A 75 -0.64 6.82 -4.14
C ASN A 75 0.35 6.16 -3.17
N CYS A 76 1.49 5.77 -3.72
CA CYS A 76 2.64 5.42 -2.91
C CYS A 76 3.38 6.70 -2.52
N THR A 77 3.71 6.86 -1.24
CA THR A 77 4.39 8.04 -0.70
C THR A 77 5.93 7.92 -0.72
N TYR A 78 6.46 6.78 -1.17
CA TYR A 78 7.90 6.49 -1.12
C TYR A 78 8.54 6.52 -2.50
N ASP A 79 9.70 7.17 -2.63
CA ASP A 79 10.42 7.35 -3.89
C ASP A 79 11.00 6.04 -4.46
N ASN A 80 11.24 5.06 -3.59
CA ASN A 80 11.71 3.72 -3.90
C ASN A 80 10.57 2.75 -4.28
N SER A 81 9.39 3.26 -4.65
CA SER A 81 8.22 2.40 -4.81
C SER A 81 8.38 1.40 -5.95
N ASN A 82 8.00 0.16 -5.64
CA ASN A 82 7.86 -0.92 -6.61
C ASN A 82 6.55 -0.76 -7.41
N ILE A 83 6.05 0.44 -7.72
CA ILE A 83 4.78 0.59 -8.43
C ILE A 83 4.98 1.46 -9.67
N LYS A 84 4.80 0.86 -10.84
CA LYS A 84 4.66 1.58 -12.11
C LYS A 84 3.17 1.78 -12.41
N ASN A 85 2.83 2.95 -12.95
CA ASN A 85 1.46 3.29 -13.39
C ASN A 85 0.43 3.25 -12.25
N VAL A 86 0.64 4.08 -11.23
CA VAL A 86 -0.39 4.35 -10.22
C VAL A 86 -1.62 4.97 -10.90
N THR A 87 -2.76 4.30 -10.80
CA THR A 87 -4.07 4.86 -11.17
C THR A 87 -4.83 5.21 -9.90
N SER A 88 -5.60 6.29 -9.90
CA SER A 88 -6.38 6.74 -8.74
C SER A 88 -7.49 5.76 -8.34
N GLU A 89 -7.83 4.82 -9.21
CA GLU A 89 -8.89 3.82 -9.05
C GLU A 89 -8.45 2.59 -8.26
N GLN A 90 -7.15 2.32 -8.17
CA GLN A 90 -6.63 1.11 -7.54
C GLN A 90 -6.09 1.41 -6.15
N PRO A 91 -6.57 0.72 -5.09
CA PRO A 91 -6.04 0.93 -3.76
C PRO A 91 -4.60 0.46 -3.67
N ILE A 92 -3.78 1.21 -2.95
CA ILE A 92 -2.38 0.89 -2.65
C ILE A 92 -2.25 0.63 -1.16
N LEU A 93 -1.64 -0.50 -0.81
CA LEU A 93 -1.20 -0.82 0.54
C LEU A 93 0.17 -0.18 0.78
N ASN A 94 0.22 0.83 1.63
CA ASN A 94 1.47 1.45 2.08
C ASN A 94 1.94 0.78 3.37
N LEU A 95 3.24 0.46 3.43
CA LEU A 95 3.88 -0.24 4.54
C LEU A 95 5.04 0.62 5.06
N PRO A 96 4.79 1.54 6.02
CA PRO A 96 5.71 2.60 6.38
C PRO A 96 7.05 2.15 6.95
N HIS A 97 7.06 1.08 7.74
CA HIS A 97 8.30 0.59 8.34
C HIS A 97 9.31 0.09 7.30
N SER A 98 8.80 -0.49 6.22
CA SER A 98 9.59 -1.02 5.11
C SER A 98 9.72 -0.06 3.92
N GLU A 99 9.11 1.14 4.02
CA GLU A 99 9.04 2.13 2.94
C GLU A 99 8.68 1.49 1.58
N ARG A 100 7.68 0.60 1.59
CA ARG A 100 7.23 -0.12 0.37
C ARG A 100 5.74 0.07 0.17
N CYS A 101 5.32 -0.12 -1.07
CA CYS A 101 3.93 -0.07 -1.48
C CYS A 101 3.60 -1.28 -2.35
N GLU A 102 2.38 -1.78 -2.21
CA GLU A 102 1.82 -2.84 -3.04
C GLU A 102 0.48 -2.37 -3.61
N GLN A 103 0.24 -2.57 -4.90
CA GLN A 103 -1.11 -2.49 -5.44
C GLN A 103 -1.96 -3.59 -4.82
N LEU A 104 -3.15 -3.22 -4.37
CA LEU A 104 -4.03 -4.08 -3.60
C LEU A 104 -5.28 -4.44 -4.42
N SER A 105 -5.65 -5.72 -4.39
CA SER A 105 -6.99 -6.17 -4.76
C SER A 105 -7.45 -7.20 -3.73
N VAL A 106 -8.64 -7.00 -3.16
CA VAL A 106 -9.17 -7.87 -2.11
C VAL A 106 -10.64 -8.16 -2.33
N SER A 107 -10.99 -9.44 -2.20
CA SER A 107 -12.36 -9.96 -2.15
C SER A 107 -12.57 -10.73 -0.84
N GLN A 108 -13.69 -11.43 -0.71
CA GLN A 108 -14.00 -12.20 0.50
C GLN A 108 -12.95 -13.27 0.79
N ASP A 109 -12.47 -13.99 -0.23
CA ASP A 109 -11.61 -15.17 -0.08
C ASP A 109 -10.24 -15.04 -0.74
N SER A 110 -10.01 -13.97 -1.51
CA SER A 110 -8.77 -13.74 -2.26
C SER A 110 -8.18 -12.37 -1.97
N LEU A 111 -6.87 -12.35 -1.75
CA LEU A 111 -6.04 -11.15 -1.65
C LEU A 111 -4.95 -11.23 -2.71
N MET A 112 -4.77 -10.14 -3.45
CA MET A 112 -3.68 -9.98 -4.40
C MET A 112 -2.87 -8.74 -4.06
N LEU A 113 -1.56 -8.91 -3.97
CA LEU A 113 -0.58 -7.85 -3.85
C LEU A 113 0.29 -7.86 -5.10
N SER A 114 0.44 -6.72 -5.76
CA SER A 114 1.26 -6.60 -6.95
C SER A 114 2.13 -5.36 -6.95
N GLY A 115 3.25 -5.48 -7.65
CA GLY A 115 4.19 -4.39 -7.84
C GLY A 115 5.10 -4.69 -9.02
N TYR A 116 6.19 -3.95 -9.13
CA TYR A 116 7.16 -3.95 -10.20
C TYR A 116 8.55 -4.16 -9.60
N SER A 117 9.19 -5.25 -9.98
CA SER A 117 10.55 -5.55 -9.54
C SER A 117 11.56 -4.82 -10.42
N LEU A 118 12.39 -3.98 -9.82
CA LEU A 118 13.50 -3.33 -10.53
C LEU A 118 14.57 -4.34 -10.98
N HIS A 119 14.69 -5.49 -10.30
CA HIS A 119 15.67 -6.53 -10.62
C HIS A 119 15.28 -7.32 -11.87
N THR A 120 14.01 -7.73 -11.97
CA THR A 120 13.53 -8.52 -13.10
C THR A 120 12.91 -7.67 -14.20
N GLN A 121 12.69 -6.38 -13.94
CA GLN A 121 11.99 -5.44 -14.81
C GLN A 121 10.57 -5.88 -15.19
N GLN A 122 9.93 -6.66 -14.32
CA GLN A 122 8.61 -7.24 -14.53
C GLN A 122 7.67 -6.91 -13.37
N THR A 123 6.38 -6.83 -13.71
CA THR A 123 5.31 -6.82 -12.71
C THR A 123 5.22 -8.18 -12.05
N TYR A 124 5.24 -8.22 -10.72
CA TYR A 124 4.94 -9.43 -9.95
C TYR A 124 3.52 -9.37 -9.39
N VAL A 125 2.95 -10.54 -9.16
CA VAL A 125 1.63 -10.69 -8.55
C VAL A 125 1.70 -11.83 -7.54
N ILE A 126 1.39 -11.52 -6.29
CA ILE A 126 1.31 -12.48 -5.21
C ILE A 126 -0.16 -12.67 -4.85
N LYS A 127 -0.60 -13.92 -4.91
CA LYS A 127 -1.97 -14.34 -4.63
C LYS A 127 -2.04 -15.08 -3.30
N TYR A 128 -2.99 -14.69 -2.48
CA TYR A 128 -3.25 -15.28 -1.18
C TYR A 128 -4.72 -15.70 -1.07
N LEU A 129 -4.97 -16.77 -0.32
CA LEU A 129 -6.30 -17.25 0.02
C LEU A 129 -6.54 -17.08 1.52
N LYS A 130 -7.75 -16.69 1.89
CA LYS A 130 -8.15 -16.58 3.29
C LYS A 130 -8.18 -17.96 3.96
N ILE A 131 -7.72 -18.06 5.20
CA ILE A 131 -7.64 -19.33 5.93
C ILE A 131 -8.28 -19.32 7.33
N ASP A 132 -8.87 -18.19 7.74
CA ASP A 132 -9.56 -17.99 9.01
C ASP A 132 -10.76 -17.03 8.89
#